data_AF-A0A2K8XDF4-F1
#
_entry.id   AF-A0A2K8XDF4-F1
#
_cell.length_a   1.000
_cell.length_b   1.000
_cell.length_c   1.000
_cell.angle_alpha   90.00
_cell.angle_beta   90.00
_cell.angle_gamma   90.00
#
_symmetry.space_group_name_H-M   'P 1'
#
loop_
_entity.id
_entity.type
_entity.pdbx_description
1 polymer ?
#
loop_
_entity_poly.entity_id
_entity_poly.type
_entity_poly.pdbx_seq_one_letter_code
_entity_poly.pdbx_strand_id
1 'polypeptide(L)'
;MITTKLKTYKHVLLVFSFLLLASCKTYLAPSYNQEIITKSTAATTSTFQYFAAIAGGTNKESFTTRKNTYNTLIGQFETLKLLAKARPIPSNKTTQRINNLLAERNSPTSSSDYPSAFAFNRIVENLVKMKEKDQASGLNPIVIQAFKGEIEIFLDQAITYESFLKR
;
A
#
# COMPACT_ATOMS: atom_id res chain seq x y z
N MET A 1 -7.41 31.08 57.12
CA MET A 1 -8.20 30.79 55.90
C MET A 1 -7.36 30.76 54.60
N ILE A 2 -6.02 30.64 54.66
CA ILE A 2 -5.12 30.73 53.49
C ILE A 2 -4.62 29.34 53.04
N THR A 3 -4.58 28.36 53.93
CA THR A 3 -4.02 27.01 53.69
C THR A 3 -4.90 26.11 52.81
N THR A 4 -6.22 26.31 52.82
CA THR A 4 -7.17 25.53 52.01
C THR A 4 -7.12 25.90 50.52
N LYS A 5 -6.95 27.18 50.19
CA LYS A 5 -6.83 27.65 48.79
C LYS A 5 -5.54 27.17 48.10
N LEU A 6 -4.45 27.02 48.86
CA LEU A 6 -3.18 26.52 48.32
C LEU A 6 -3.23 25.00 48.03
N LYS A 7 -4.00 24.25 48.84
CA LYS A 7 -4.20 22.80 48.64
C LYS A 7 -5.08 22.51 47.41
N THR A 8 -6.13 23.29 47.19
CA THR A 8 -6.95 23.19 45.97
C THR A 8 -6.19 23.57 44.71
N TYR A 9 -5.34 24.61 44.72
CA TYR A 9 -4.49 24.95 43.57
C TYR A 9 -3.50 23.83 43.19
N LYS A 10 -2.92 23.14 44.18
CA LYS A 10 -2.05 21.98 43.93
C LYS A 10 -2.78 20.82 43.28
N HIS A 11 -4.03 20.54 43.69
CA HIS A 11 -4.84 19.48 43.08
C HIS A 11 -5.31 19.84 41.67
N VAL A 12 -5.67 21.10 41.43
CA VAL A 12 -6.01 21.60 40.07
C VAL A 12 -4.80 21.52 39.14
N LEU A 13 -3.61 21.91 39.60
CA LEU A 13 -2.37 21.81 38.82
C LEU A 13 -2.02 20.35 38.48
N LEU A 14 -2.20 19.44 39.44
CA LEU A 14 -1.91 18.01 39.25
C LEU A 14 -2.89 17.37 38.26
N VAL A 15 -4.18 17.69 38.35
CA VAL A 15 -5.21 17.25 37.39
C VAL A 15 -4.93 17.81 35.99
N PHE A 16 -4.57 19.10 35.88
CA PHE A 16 -4.23 19.72 34.61
C PHE A 16 -2.98 19.08 33.97
N SER A 17 -1.96 18.75 34.76
CA SER A 17 -0.78 18.02 34.27
C SER A 17 -1.14 16.62 33.76
N PHE A 18 -2.08 15.91 34.39
CA PHE A 18 -2.53 14.60 33.95
C PHE A 18 -3.31 14.66 32.62
N LEU A 19 -4.12 15.71 32.44
CA LEU A 19 -4.86 15.97 31.20
C LEU A 19 -3.94 16.27 30.00
N LEU A 20 -2.82 16.97 30.22
CA LEU A 20 -1.85 17.27 29.15
C LEU A 20 -1.10 16.02 28.67
N LEU A 21 -0.85 15.05 29.55
CA LEU A 21 -0.16 13.81 29.19
C LEU A 21 -1.06 12.80 28.45
N ALA A 22 -2.38 12.87 28.62
CA ALA A 22 -3.34 11.98 27.94
C ALA A 22 -3.51 12.27 26.43
N SER A 23 -3.02 13.41 25.94
CA SER A 23 -3.25 13.87 24.56
C SER A 23 -2.09 13.61 23.59
N CYS A 24 -0.99 13.01 24.05
CA CYS A 24 0.16 12.72 23.20
C CYS A 24 -0.07 11.42 22.39
N LYS A 25 -0.91 11.49 21.35
CA LYS A 25 -1.07 10.38 20.40
C LYS A 25 0.05 10.44 19.36
N THR A 26 1.07 9.60 19.52
CA THR A 26 2.09 9.41 18.49
C THR A 26 1.58 8.45 17.42
N TYR A 27 1.37 8.95 16.20
CA TYR A 27 1.02 8.10 15.06
C TYR A 27 2.29 7.58 14.39
N LEU A 28 2.62 6.33 14.70
CA LEU A 28 3.78 5.64 14.11
C LEU A 28 3.49 5.09 12.69
N ALA A 29 2.21 5.03 12.32
CA ALA A 29 1.74 4.55 11.02
C ALA A 29 0.73 5.54 10.42
N PRO A 30 0.55 5.56 9.10
CA PRO A 30 -0.47 6.37 8.43
C PRO A 30 -1.88 6.04 8.90
N SER A 31 -2.81 6.98 8.70
CA SER A 31 -4.23 6.74 8.95
C SER A 31 -4.79 5.70 7.99
N TYR A 32 -5.63 4.81 8.51
CA TYR A 32 -6.45 3.91 7.71
C TYR A 32 -7.28 4.68 6.67
N ASN A 33 -7.41 4.11 5.47
CA ASN A 33 -8.35 4.61 4.48
C ASN A 33 -9.17 3.44 3.92
N GLN A 34 -10.45 3.39 4.29
CA GLN A 34 -11.41 2.38 3.85
C GLN A 34 -11.55 2.34 2.31
N GLU A 35 -11.40 3.48 1.64
CA GLU A 35 -11.50 3.56 0.18
C GLU A 35 -10.40 2.74 -0.51
N ILE A 36 -9.18 2.72 0.04
CA ILE A 36 -8.07 1.93 -0.49
C ILE A 36 -8.37 0.44 -0.36
N ILE A 37 -8.91 0.00 0.78
CA ILE A 37 -9.32 -1.41 0.95
C ILE A 37 -10.41 -1.78 -0.06
N THR A 38 -11.49 -0.99 -0.14
CA THR A 38 -12.61 -1.28 -1.05
C THR A 38 -12.15 -1.34 -2.50
N LYS A 39 -11.36 -0.36 -2.95
CA LYS A 39 -10.81 -0.36 -4.32
C LYS A 39 -9.81 -1.49 -4.55
N SER A 40 -8.99 -1.83 -3.56
CA SER A 40 -8.04 -2.94 -3.66
C SER A 40 -8.77 -4.27 -3.79
N THR A 41 -9.81 -4.52 -2.99
CA THR A 41 -10.63 -5.73 -3.11
C THR A 41 -11.28 -5.81 -4.49
N ALA A 42 -11.85 -4.72 -4.99
CA ALA A 42 -12.45 -4.68 -6.32
C ALA A 42 -11.42 -4.98 -7.43
N ALA A 43 -10.25 -4.34 -7.39
CA ALA A 43 -9.16 -4.57 -8.35
C ALA A 43 -8.64 -6.02 -8.30
N THR A 44 -8.50 -6.59 -7.10
CA THR A 44 -8.14 -8.00 -6.90
C THR A 44 -9.17 -8.93 -7.53
N THR A 45 -10.46 -8.71 -7.27
CA THR A 45 -11.53 -9.52 -7.86
C THR A 45 -11.51 -9.43 -9.39
N SER A 46 -11.41 -8.24 -9.97
CA SER A 46 -11.32 -8.06 -11.43
C SER A 46 -10.09 -8.75 -12.01
N THR A 47 -8.96 -8.72 -11.31
CA THR A 47 -7.72 -9.37 -11.73
C THR A 47 -7.86 -10.88 -11.76
N PHE A 48 -8.44 -11.48 -10.71
CA PHE A 48 -8.67 -12.93 -10.69
C PHE A 48 -9.74 -13.40 -11.68
N GLN A 49 -10.78 -12.60 -11.89
CA GLN A 49 -11.75 -12.85 -12.96
C GLN A 49 -11.07 -12.84 -14.33
N TYR A 50 -10.16 -11.89 -14.57
CA TYR A 50 -9.41 -11.84 -15.81
C TYR A 50 -8.51 -13.08 -15.97
N PHE A 51 -7.74 -13.46 -14.95
CA PHE A 51 -6.94 -14.68 -14.99
C PHE A 51 -7.77 -15.93 -15.24
N ALA A 52 -8.95 -16.05 -14.62
CA ALA A 52 -9.86 -17.16 -14.87
C ALA A 52 -10.35 -17.18 -16.34
N ALA A 53 -10.69 -16.02 -16.90
CA ALA A 53 -11.17 -15.91 -18.28
C ALA A 53 -10.12 -16.32 -19.33
N ILE A 54 -8.84 -16.14 -19.03
CA ILE A 54 -7.74 -16.47 -19.95
C ILE A 54 -7.00 -17.76 -19.58
N ALA A 55 -7.44 -18.52 -18.57
CA ALA A 55 -6.69 -19.63 -18.00
C ALA A 55 -6.25 -20.70 -19.03
N GLY A 56 -7.03 -20.91 -20.08
CA GLY A 56 -6.72 -21.83 -21.19
C GLY A 56 -5.63 -21.35 -22.15
N GLY A 57 -5.10 -20.15 -21.95
CA GLY A 57 -4.20 -19.48 -22.89
C GLY A 57 -4.91 -18.46 -23.76
N THR A 58 -4.13 -17.73 -24.52
CA THR A 58 -4.59 -16.66 -25.40
C THR A 58 -3.81 -16.67 -26.70
N ASN A 59 -4.37 -16.02 -27.72
CA ASN A 59 -3.70 -15.83 -29.00
C ASN A 59 -3.55 -14.33 -29.32
N LYS A 60 -2.48 -13.99 -30.02
CA LYS A 60 -2.14 -12.66 -30.49
C LYS A 60 -3.27 -12.02 -31.30
N GLU A 61 -3.93 -12.76 -32.19
CA GLU A 61 -4.98 -12.19 -33.06
C GLU A 61 -6.19 -11.73 -32.26
N SER A 62 -6.43 -12.32 -31.09
CA SER A 62 -7.52 -11.93 -30.18
C SER A 62 -7.10 -10.88 -29.15
N PHE A 63 -5.87 -10.36 -29.18
CA PHE A 63 -5.41 -9.38 -28.18
C PHE A 63 -6.30 -8.13 -28.10
N THR A 64 -6.84 -7.68 -29.24
CA THR A 64 -7.69 -6.48 -29.30
C THR A 64 -8.92 -6.58 -28.38
N THR A 65 -9.44 -7.78 -28.12
CA THR A 65 -10.58 -7.99 -27.21
C THR A 65 -10.21 -7.85 -25.73
N ARG A 66 -8.93 -8.06 -25.38
CA ARG A 66 -8.41 -8.00 -24.00
C ARG A 66 -7.67 -6.72 -23.67
N LYS A 67 -7.25 -5.94 -24.68
CA LYS A 67 -6.49 -4.69 -24.53
C LYS A 67 -7.13 -3.73 -23.51
N ASN A 68 -8.46 -3.57 -23.58
CA ASN A 68 -9.17 -2.69 -22.65
C ASN A 68 -9.18 -3.25 -21.22
N THR A 69 -9.31 -4.56 -21.04
CA THR A 69 -9.22 -5.19 -19.71
C THR A 69 -7.85 -4.91 -19.08
N TYR A 70 -6.75 -5.08 -19.82
CA TYR A 70 -5.42 -4.70 -19.32
C TYR A 70 -5.34 -3.23 -18.90
N ASN A 71 -5.80 -2.31 -19.74
CA ASN A 71 -5.76 -0.88 -19.44
C ASN A 71 -6.56 -0.56 -18.17
N THR A 72 -7.73 -1.17 -18.00
CA THR A 72 -8.54 -1.01 -16.79
C THR A 72 -7.82 -1.52 -15.55
N LEU A 73 -7.27 -2.74 -15.58
CA LEU A 73 -6.55 -3.31 -14.44
C LEU A 73 -5.31 -2.47 -14.08
N ILE A 74 -4.53 -2.06 -15.08
CA ILE A 74 -3.37 -1.16 -14.89
C ILE A 74 -3.82 0.14 -14.23
N GLY A 75 -4.86 0.80 -14.75
CA GLY A 75 -5.38 2.05 -14.19
C GLY A 75 -5.91 1.92 -12.76
N GLN A 76 -6.53 0.78 -12.43
CA GLN A 76 -6.98 0.49 -11.06
C GLN A 76 -5.80 0.45 -10.08
N PHE A 77 -4.71 -0.26 -10.42
CA PHE A 77 -3.54 -0.35 -9.56
C PHE A 77 -2.67 0.92 -9.55
N GLU A 78 -2.61 1.67 -10.65
CA GLU A 78 -2.01 3.01 -10.64
C GLU A 78 -2.75 3.98 -9.73
N THR A 79 -4.09 3.92 -9.73
CA THR A 79 -4.92 4.70 -8.81
C THR A 79 -4.64 4.31 -7.37
N LEU A 80 -4.58 3.01 -7.06
CA LEU A 80 -4.26 2.52 -5.72
C LEU A 80 -2.86 2.95 -5.25
N LYS A 81 -1.86 2.89 -6.14
CA LYS A 81 -0.51 3.42 -5.89
C LYS A 81 -0.56 4.90 -5.54
N LEU A 82 -1.26 5.71 -6.33
CA LEU A 82 -1.40 7.14 -6.10
C LEU A 82 -2.06 7.44 -4.75
N LEU A 83 -3.17 6.78 -4.45
CA LEU A 83 -3.90 6.94 -3.19
C LEU A 83 -3.03 6.54 -1.98
N ALA A 84 -2.29 5.44 -2.09
CA ALA A 84 -1.37 5.02 -1.04
C ALA A 84 -0.28 6.08 -0.80
N LYS A 85 0.34 6.59 -1.87
CA LYS A 85 1.38 7.63 -1.81
C LYS A 85 0.89 9.00 -1.33
N ALA A 86 -0.39 9.31 -1.51
CA ALA A 86 -0.97 10.59 -1.10
C ALA A 86 -1.02 10.75 0.44
N ARG A 87 -0.80 9.68 1.20
CA ARG A 87 -0.75 9.76 2.66
C ARG A 87 0.54 10.48 3.14
N PRO A 88 0.48 11.22 4.26
CA PRO A 88 1.66 11.81 4.87
C PRO A 88 2.51 10.75 5.56
N ILE A 89 3.79 10.66 5.21
CA ILE A 89 4.74 9.73 5.83
C ILE A 89 5.24 10.39 7.13
N PRO A 90 5.08 9.77 8.31
CA PRO A 90 5.59 10.32 9.56
C PRO A 90 7.11 10.48 9.47
N SER A 91 7.61 11.73 9.44
CA SER A 91 9.04 11.98 9.48
C SER A 91 9.54 11.81 10.91
N ASN A 92 10.54 10.95 11.13
CA ASN A 92 11.23 10.88 12.41
C ASN A 92 12.75 11.00 12.21
N LYS A 93 13.42 11.73 13.12
CA LYS A 93 14.87 12.01 13.05
C LYS A 93 15.72 10.74 13.15
N THR A 94 15.21 9.70 13.82
CA THR A 94 15.89 8.42 14.01
C THR A 94 16.00 7.63 12.70
N THR A 95 14.90 7.51 11.95
CA THR A 95 14.83 6.86 10.63
C THR A 95 15.69 7.60 9.62
N GLN A 96 15.71 8.94 9.65
CA GLN A 96 16.63 9.72 8.81
C GLN A 96 18.10 9.40 9.14
N ARG A 97 18.47 9.35 10.42
CA ARG A 97 19.83 8.98 10.83
C ARG A 97 20.21 7.56 10.42
N ILE A 98 19.29 6.61 10.57
CA ILE A 98 19.50 5.21 10.13
C ILE A 98 19.68 5.16 8.61
N ASN A 99 18.83 5.84 7.84
CA ASN A 99 18.95 5.89 6.38
C ASN A 99 20.27 6.53 5.92
N ASN A 100 20.74 7.58 6.59
CA ASN A 100 22.06 8.17 6.29
C ASN A 100 23.19 7.16 6.53
N LEU A 101 23.17 6.44 7.67
CA LEU A 101 24.16 5.40 7.97
C LEU A 101 24.12 4.23 6.98
N LEU A 102 22.93 3.86 6.48
CA LEU A 102 22.79 2.82 5.46
C LEU A 102 23.32 3.30 4.10
N ALA A 103 23.05 4.56 3.73
CA ALA A 103 23.54 5.17 2.51
C ALA A 103 25.07 5.27 2.48
N GLU A 104 25.69 5.68 3.60
CA GLU A 104 27.16 5.68 3.77
C GLU A 104 27.78 4.29 3.56
N ARG A 105 27.02 3.22 3.79
CA ARG A 105 27.46 1.82 3.65
C ARG A 105 27.01 1.17 2.35
N ASN A 106 26.53 1.94 1.37
CA ASN A 106 25.93 1.43 0.13
C ASN A 106 24.85 0.34 0.36
N SER A 107 24.17 0.41 1.50
CA SER A 107 23.12 -0.52 1.89
C SER A 107 21.74 0.04 1.52
N PRO A 108 20.75 -0.81 1.22
CA PRO A 108 19.40 -0.34 0.89
C PRO A 108 18.83 0.51 2.04
N THR A 109 18.45 1.75 1.75
CA THR A 109 17.74 2.61 2.70
C THR A 109 16.29 2.17 2.80
N SER A 110 15.66 2.38 3.96
CA SER A 110 14.21 2.20 4.05
C SER A 110 13.54 3.22 3.10
N SER A 111 12.84 2.74 2.08
CA SER A 111 12.15 3.60 1.12
C SER A 111 11.11 4.45 1.84
N SER A 112 10.95 5.70 1.41
CA SER A 112 9.86 6.55 1.90
C SER A 112 8.48 6.05 1.46
N ASP A 113 8.39 5.24 0.40
CA ASP A 113 7.11 4.74 -0.09
C ASP A 113 6.49 3.73 0.88
N TYR A 114 5.16 3.79 1.01
CA TYR A 114 4.39 2.81 1.75
C TYR A 114 4.53 1.41 1.16
N PRO A 115 4.61 0.36 1.98
CA PRO A 115 4.68 -1.03 1.50
C PRO A 115 3.60 -1.38 0.47
N SER A 116 2.35 -0.92 0.69
CA SER A 116 1.26 -1.10 -0.28
C SER A 116 1.48 -0.33 -1.59
N ALA A 117 2.00 0.90 -1.55
CA ALA A 117 2.32 1.68 -2.74
C ALA A 117 3.40 0.99 -3.59
N PHE A 118 4.43 0.43 -2.95
CA PHE A 118 5.45 -0.38 -3.61
C PHE A 118 4.82 -1.62 -4.26
N ALA A 119 4.01 -2.37 -3.52
CA ALA A 119 3.37 -3.57 -4.02
C ALA A 119 2.41 -3.29 -5.19
N PHE A 120 1.58 -2.24 -5.12
CA PHE A 120 0.73 -1.81 -6.23
C PHE A 120 1.54 -1.45 -7.48
N ASN A 121 2.71 -0.81 -7.32
CA ASN A 121 3.59 -0.53 -8.45
C ASN A 121 4.13 -1.80 -9.10
N ARG A 122 4.49 -2.81 -8.31
CA ARG A 122 4.95 -4.11 -8.85
C ARG A 122 3.86 -4.84 -9.62
N ILE A 123 2.60 -4.75 -9.17
CA ILE A 123 1.46 -5.29 -9.90
C ILE A 123 1.30 -4.58 -11.25
N VAL A 124 1.39 -3.25 -11.29
CA VAL A 124 1.35 -2.47 -12.54
C VAL A 124 2.45 -2.91 -13.50
N GLU A 125 3.70 -3.01 -13.02
CA GLU A 125 4.83 -3.47 -13.84
C GLU A 125 4.57 -4.86 -14.44
N ASN A 126 4.01 -5.79 -13.66
CA ASN A 126 3.71 -7.13 -14.13
C ASN A 126 2.53 -7.17 -15.11
N LEU A 127 1.48 -6.39 -14.89
CA LEU A 127 0.36 -6.27 -15.84
C LEU A 127 0.81 -5.66 -17.17
N VAL A 128 1.70 -4.66 -17.15
CA VAL A 128 2.28 -4.06 -18.36
C VAL A 128 3.11 -5.10 -19.12
N LYS A 129 4.04 -5.78 -18.45
CA LYS A 129 4.84 -6.87 -19.07
C LYS A 129 3.96 -7.97 -19.64
N MET A 130 2.90 -8.35 -18.92
CA MET A 130 1.96 -9.37 -19.36
C MET A 130 1.20 -8.91 -20.60
N LYS A 131 0.72 -7.65 -20.63
CA LYS A 131 0.06 -7.04 -21.79
C LYS A 131 0.96 -7.02 -23.01
N GLU A 132 2.22 -6.61 -22.84
CA GLU A 132 3.20 -6.58 -23.93
C GLU A 132 3.46 -7.97 -24.50
N LYS A 133 3.60 -8.97 -23.63
CA LYS A 133 3.80 -10.36 -24.05
C LYS A 133 2.57 -10.94 -24.77
N ASP A 134 1.36 -10.69 -24.25
CA ASP A 134 0.11 -11.09 -24.90
C ASP A 134 -0.02 -10.44 -26.29
N GLN A 135 0.27 -9.14 -26.39
CA GLN A 135 0.27 -8.42 -27.66
C GLN A 135 1.30 -8.97 -28.66
N ALA A 136 2.47 -9.40 -28.19
CA ALA A 136 3.55 -9.87 -29.05
C ALA A 136 3.28 -11.28 -29.61
N SER A 137 2.81 -12.20 -28.76
CA SER A 137 2.75 -13.64 -29.06
C SER A 137 1.54 -14.39 -28.51
N GLY A 138 0.63 -13.72 -27.81
CA GLY A 138 -0.30 -14.40 -26.90
C GLY A 138 0.42 -14.96 -25.67
N LEU A 139 -0.35 -15.63 -24.81
CA LEU A 139 0.12 -16.22 -23.56
C LEU A 139 -0.29 -17.70 -23.50
N ASN A 140 0.66 -18.56 -23.18
CA ASN A 140 0.35 -19.96 -22.84
C ASN A 140 -0.04 -20.07 -21.35
N PRO A 141 -0.71 -21.16 -20.94
CA PRO A 141 -1.19 -21.34 -19.56
C PRO A 141 -0.10 -21.23 -18.49
N ILE A 142 1.11 -21.71 -18.75
CA ILE A 142 2.24 -21.67 -17.79
C ILE A 142 2.66 -20.23 -17.52
N VAL A 143 2.76 -19.41 -18.58
CA VAL A 143 3.10 -17.98 -18.47
C VAL A 143 2.01 -17.23 -17.72
N ILE A 144 0.73 -17.55 -17.97
CA ILE A 144 -0.39 -16.96 -17.25
C ILE A 144 -0.31 -17.28 -15.76
N GLN A 145 -0.01 -18.53 -15.40
CA GLN A 145 0.13 -18.96 -14.01
C GLN A 145 1.33 -18.29 -13.33
N ALA A 146 2.44 -18.07 -14.04
CA ALA A 146 3.59 -17.33 -13.51
C ALA A 146 3.23 -15.88 -13.18
N PHE A 147 2.60 -15.15 -14.12
CA PHE A 147 2.13 -13.78 -13.85
C PHE A 147 1.11 -13.72 -12.72
N LYS A 148 0.19 -14.68 -12.67
CA LYS A 148 -0.78 -14.80 -11.58
C LYS A 148 -0.08 -14.93 -10.24
N GLY A 149 0.87 -15.85 -10.11
CA GLY A 149 1.61 -16.08 -8.86
C GLY A 149 2.40 -14.83 -8.42
N GLU A 150 3.08 -14.15 -9.33
CA GLU A 150 3.78 -12.91 -8.99
C GLU A 150 2.83 -11.79 -8.53
N ILE A 151 1.70 -11.62 -9.23
CA ILE A 151 0.70 -10.61 -8.86
C ILE A 151 0.05 -10.95 -7.51
N GLU A 152 -0.23 -12.23 -7.23
CA GLU A 152 -0.76 -12.70 -5.96
C GLU A 152 0.14 -12.35 -4.78
N ILE A 153 1.46 -12.51 -4.91
CA ILE A 153 2.43 -12.14 -3.87
C ILE A 153 2.32 -10.65 -3.51
N PHE A 154 2.27 -9.77 -4.51
CA PHE A 154 2.18 -8.34 -4.25
C PHE A 154 0.79 -7.91 -3.77
N LEU A 155 -0.27 -8.60 -4.21
CA LEU A 155 -1.62 -8.38 -3.69
C LEU A 155 -1.70 -8.71 -2.20
N ASP A 156 -1.13 -9.85 -1.79
CA ASP A 156 -1.05 -10.24 -0.38
C ASP A 156 -0.30 -9.20 0.46
N GLN A 157 0.85 -8.73 -0.02
CA GLN A 157 1.63 -7.68 0.66
C GLN A 157 0.84 -6.38 0.81
N ALA A 158 0.16 -5.93 -0.25
CA ALA A 158 -0.63 -4.70 -0.21
C ALA A 158 -1.83 -4.83 0.73
N ILE A 159 -2.63 -5.89 0.60
CA ILE A 159 -3.85 -6.10 1.39
C ILE A 159 -3.50 -6.29 2.86
N THR A 160 -2.46 -7.07 3.18
CA THR A 160 -2.00 -7.29 4.55
C THR A 160 -1.61 -5.97 5.20
N TYR A 161 -0.81 -5.15 4.53
CA TYR A 161 -0.41 -3.84 5.05
C TYR A 161 -1.61 -2.92 5.27
N GLU A 162 -2.50 -2.80 4.29
CA GLU A 162 -3.67 -1.92 4.39
C GLU A 162 -4.66 -2.37 5.46
N SER A 163 -4.82 -3.69 5.63
CA SER A 163 -5.67 -4.26 6.68
C SER A 163 -5.10 -4.00 8.07
N PHE A 164 -3.78 -4.04 8.22
CA PHE A 164 -3.11 -3.72 9.48
C PHE A 164 -3.28 -2.26 9.93
N LEU A 165 -3.52 -1.34 8.99
CA LEU A 165 -3.78 0.07 9.32
C LEU A 165 -5.15 0.29 9.97
N LYS A 166 -6.12 -0.63 9.79
CA LYS A 166 -7.52 -0.51 10.26
C LYS A 166 -7.71 -0.44 11.78
N ARG A 167 -6.65 -0.57 12.58
CA ARG A 167 -6.66 -0.74 14.05
C ARG A 167 -7.78 -0.01 14.79
#